data_AF-A0AAU2RFQ4-F1
#
_entry.id   AF-A0AAU2RFQ4-F1
#
_cell.length_a   1.000
_cell.length_b   1.000
_cell.length_c   1.000
_cell.angle_alpha   90.00
_cell.angle_beta   90.00
_cell.angle_gamma   90.00
#
_symmetry.space_group_name_H-M   'P 1'
#
loop_
_entity.id
_entity.type
_entity.pdbx_description
1 polymer ?
#
loop_
_entity_poly.entity_id
_entity_poly.type
_entity_poly.pdbx_seq_one_letter_code
_entity_poly.pdbx_strand_id
1 'polypeptide(L)'
;MNAESVIEGAIVAVVVTAVVVFYRLHHTRRPSEAQRVAAARRRVGLTVWDFAAEKWIELAPGVKPGDRQMTARDIDEADPLELLYLSNAYDPGIARLRQAIRDEQHGTGDHTTTNPTGDQTP
;
A
#
# COMPACT_ATOMS: atom_id res chain seq x y z
N MET A 1 39.27 -51.77 38.10
CA MET A 1 38.32 -50.73 37.65
C MET A 1 36.95 -51.20 38.09
N ASN A 2 36.36 -50.48 39.02
CA ASN A 2 35.19 -50.95 39.77
C ASN A 2 33.95 -50.45 39.03
N ALA A 3 32.96 -51.32 38.85
CA ALA A 3 31.76 -51.01 38.06
C ALA A 3 31.03 -49.72 38.52
N GLU A 4 31.18 -49.35 39.80
CA GLU A 4 30.68 -48.10 40.39
C GLU A 4 31.23 -46.83 39.72
N SER A 5 32.55 -46.75 39.48
CA SER A 5 33.14 -45.53 38.91
C SER A 5 32.72 -45.28 37.46
N VAL A 6 32.29 -46.34 36.76
CA VAL A 6 31.81 -46.25 35.38
C VAL A 6 30.37 -45.71 35.33
N ILE A 7 29.55 -46.08 36.32
CA ILE A 7 28.15 -45.65 36.42
C ILE A 7 28.07 -44.16 36.77
N GLU A 8 28.87 -43.70 37.73
CA GLU A 8 28.91 -42.28 38.11
C GLU A 8 29.37 -41.39 36.95
N GLY A 9 30.38 -41.81 36.20
CA GLY A 9 30.85 -41.10 35.00
C GLY A 9 29.78 -41.00 33.91
N ALA A 10 28.99 -42.06 33.71
CA ALA A 10 27.91 -42.07 32.73
C ALA A 10 26.76 -41.11 33.11
N ILE A 11 26.40 -41.05 34.40
CA ILE A 11 25.34 -40.14 34.89
C ILE A 11 25.75 -38.69 34.69
N VAL A 12 26.99 -38.33 35.06
CA VAL A 12 27.50 -36.96 34.87
C VAL A 12 27.50 -36.58 33.39
N ALA A 13 27.92 -37.47 32.50
CA ALA A 13 27.93 -37.21 31.07
C ALA A 13 26.52 -36.95 30.50
N VAL A 14 25.51 -37.71 30.95
CA VAL A 14 24.12 -37.52 30.53
C VAL A 14 23.57 -36.18 31.00
N VAL A 15 23.80 -35.82 32.27
CA VAL A 15 23.34 -34.55 32.84
C VAL A 15 23.98 -33.37 32.12
N VAL A 16 25.29 -33.40 31.90
CA VAL A 16 26.00 -32.34 31.17
C VAL A 16 25.46 -32.20 29.75
N THR A 17 25.24 -33.32 29.06
CA THR A 17 24.68 -33.30 27.70
C THR A 17 23.27 -32.73 27.68
N ALA A 18 22.42 -33.11 28.64
CA ALA A 18 21.07 -32.59 28.76
C ALA A 18 21.07 -31.07 29.03
N VAL A 19 21.95 -30.58 29.90
CA VAL A 19 22.10 -29.15 30.18
C VAL A 19 22.56 -28.39 28.94
N VAL A 20 23.56 -28.90 28.20
CA VAL A 20 24.06 -28.26 26.98
C VAL A 20 22.99 -28.21 25.89
N VAL A 21 22.25 -29.30 25.69
CA VAL A 21 21.14 -29.36 24.72
C VAL A 21 20.02 -28.40 25.12
N PHE A 22 19.63 -28.39 26.39
CA PHE A 22 18.62 -27.47 26.92
C PHE A 22 19.05 -26.01 26.74
N TYR A 23 20.30 -25.71 27.08
CA TYR A 23 20.86 -24.37 26.93
C TYR A 23 20.88 -23.93 25.46
N ARG A 24 21.32 -24.80 24.54
CA ARG A 24 21.28 -24.51 23.09
C ARG A 24 19.85 -24.30 22.59
N LEU A 25 18.91 -25.17 22.94
CA LEU A 25 17.50 -25.06 22.56
C LEU A 25 16.86 -23.75 23.05
N HIS A 26 17.19 -23.31 24.26
CA HIS A 26 16.71 -22.04 24.79
C HIS A 26 17.41 -20.84 24.14
N HIS A 27 18.71 -20.92 23.86
CA HIS A 27 19.45 -19.82 23.26
C HIS A 27 19.14 -19.60 21.78
N THR A 28 18.69 -20.64 21.07
CA THR A 28 18.23 -20.55 19.67
C THR A 28 16.80 -20.03 19.52
N ARG A 29 16.04 -19.87 20.62
CA ARG A 29 14.71 -19.24 20.60
C ARG A 29 14.82 -17.72 20.54
N ARG A 30 15.61 -17.19 19.60
CA ARG A 30 15.44 -15.79 19.21
C ARG A 30 14.12 -15.72 18.43
N PRO A 31 13.12 -14.97 18.90
CA PRO A 31 11.87 -14.84 18.16
C PRO A 31 12.22 -14.31 16.77
N SER A 32 11.75 -15.03 15.75
CA SER A 32 12.00 -14.64 14.36
C SER A 32 11.55 -13.21 14.14
N GLU A 33 12.20 -12.50 13.22
CA GLU A 33 11.83 -11.11 12.90
C GLU A 33 10.34 -10.97 12.57
N ALA A 34 9.78 -11.96 11.87
CA ALA A 34 8.34 -12.06 11.61
C ALA A 34 7.49 -12.12 12.90
N GLN A 35 7.91 -12.90 13.91
CA GLN A 35 7.23 -12.95 15.21
C GLN A 35 7.38 -11.65 16.00
N ARG A 36 8.53 -10.98 15.91
CA ARG A 36 8.75 -9.68 16.54
C ARG A 36 7.89 -8.59 15.90
N VAL A 37 7.81 -8.56 14.57
CA VAL A 37 6.95 -7.64 13.81
C VAL A 37 5.48 -7.94 14.07
N ALA A 38 5.06 -9.20 14.10
CA ALA A 38 3.69 -9.57 14.43
C ALA A 38 3.33 -9.21 15.89
N ALA A 39 4.25 -9.41 16.85
CA ALA A 39 4.05 -9.00 18.23
C ALA A 39 4.04 -7.48 18.41
N ALA A 40 4.87 -6.75 17.64
CA ALA A 40 4.87 -5.30 17.60
C ALA A 40 3.55 -4.77 17.01
N ARG A 41 3.07 -5.34 15.90
CA ARG A 41 1.76 -4.99 15.30
C ARG A 41 0.59 -5.20 16.25
N ARG A 42 0.66 -6.16 17.18
CA ARG A 42 -0.36 -6.36 18.21
C ARG A 42 -0.34 -5.29 19.31
N ARG A 43 0.72 -4.49 19.42
CA ARG A 43 0.90 -3.47 20.46
C ARG A 43 0.69 -2.05 19.95
N VAL A 44 0.84 -1.82 18.66
CA VAL A 44 0.60 -0.50 18.05
C VAL A 44 -0.91 -0.32 17.91
N GLY A 45 -1.45 0.72 18.56
CA GLY A 45 -2.85 1.10 18.41
C GLY A 45 -3.17 1.51 16.97
N LEU A 46 -4.45 1.48 16.61
CA LEU A 46 -4.88 1.97 15.30
C LEU A 46 -5.20 3.46 15.42
N THR A 47 -4.51 4.30 14.66
CA THR A 47 -4.83 5.74 14.61
C THR A 47 -5.95 5.99 13.61
N VAL A 48 -7.03 6.64 14.05
CA VAL A 48 -8.20 6.98 13.24
C VAL A 48 -8.52 8.46 13.37
N TRP A 49 -9.01 9.07 12.30
CA TRP A 49 -9.61 10.40 12.32
C TRP A 49 -11.03 10.29 12.84
N ASP A 50 -11.35 10.98 13.92
CA ASP A 50 -12.71 11.04 14.46
C ASP A 50 -13.40 12.31 13.96
N PHE A 51 -14.49 12.16 13.21
CA PHE A 51 -15.21 13.30 12.63
C PHE A 51 -16.03 14.09 13.66
N ALA A 52 -16.36 13.52 14.82
CA ALA A 52 -17.06 14.24 15.87
C ALA A 52 -16.10 15.07 16.72
N ALA A 53 -14.88 14.56 16.93
CA ALA A 53 -13.82 15.25 17.68
C ALA A 53 -12.88 16.08 16.79
N GLU A 54 -13.01 15.99 15.46
CA GLU A 54 -12.19 16.64 14.45
C GLU A 54 -10.67 16.48 14.68
N LYS A 55 -10.25 15.28 15.08
CA LYS A 55 -8.84 14.98 15.38
C LYS A 55 -8.49 13.51 15.21
N TRP A 56 -7.20 13.26 15.10
CA TRP A 56 -6.64 11.91 15.20
C TRP A 56 -6.72 11.39 16.63
N ILE A 57 -7.25 10.18 16.80
CA ILE A 57 -7.29 9.46 18.07
C ILE A 57 -6.65 8.09 17.89
N GLU A 58 -6.03 7.59 18.96
CA GLU A 58 -5.47 6.25 19.00
C GLU A 58 -6.49 5.28 19.62
N LEU A 59 -6.85 4.24 18.87
CA LEU A 59 -7.68 3.15 19.35
C LEU A 59 -6.81 2.07 19.98
N ALA A 60 -7.32 1.48 21.06
CA ALA A 60 -6.66 0.33 21.67
C ALA A 60 -6.52 -0.82 20.64
N PRO A 61 -5.46 -1.64 20.75
CA PRO A 61 -5.24 -2.73 19.80
C PRO A 61 -6.44 -3.68 19.70
N GLY A 62 -6.87 -3.95 18.46
CA GLY A 62 -8.00 -4.84 18.18
C GLY A 62 -9.39 -4.18 18.26
N VAL A 63 -9.47 -2.91 18.65
CA VAL A 63 -10.71 -2.12 18.56
C VAL A 63 -10.93 -1.72 17.09
N LYS A 64 -12.16 -1.88 16.61
CA LYS A 64 -12.56 -1.47 15.26
C LYS A 64 -12.94 0.01 15.27
N PRO A 65 -12.67 0.76 14.18
CA PRO A 65 -13.18 2.12 14.00
C PRO A 65 -14.71 2.13 14.09
N GLY A 66 -15.28 3.16 14.73
CA GLY A 66 -16.71 3.42 14.72
C GLY A 66 -17.18 4.06 13.41
N ASP A 67 -18.49 4.21 13.23
CA ASP A 67 -19.11 4.70 11.97
C ASP A 67 -18.68 6.12 11.56
N ARG A 68 -18.17 6.93 12.49
CA ARG A 68 -17.64 8.28 12.25
C ARG A 68 -16.13 8.36 12.45
N GLN A 69 -15.44 7.25 12.25
CA GLN A 69 -14.00 7.16 12.34
C GLN A 69 -13.44 6.55 11.07
N MET A 70 -12.43 7.21 10.49
CA MET A 70 -11.75 6.71 9.30
C MET A 70 -10.27 6.49 9.60
N THR A 71 -9.71 5.39 9.11
CA THR A 71 -8.27 5.21 9.15
C THR A 71 -7.60 6.13 8.13
N ALA A 72 -6.30 6.39 8.29
CA ALA A 72 -5.54 7.17 7.30
C ALA A 72 -5.66 6.57 5.89
N ARG A 73 -5.67 5.24 5.79
CA ARG A 73 -5.86 4.54 4.53
C ARG A 73 -7.24 4.82 3.91
N ASP A 74 -8.30 4.84 4.72
CA ASP A 74 -9.65 5.11 4.20
C ASP A 74 -9.76 6.55 3.67
N ILE A 75 -9.05 7.50 4.29
CA ILE A 75 -8.95 8.89 3.82
C ILE A 75 -8.17 8.95 2.50
N ASP A 76 -7.01 8.28 2.41
CA ASP A 76 -6.20 8.22 1.19
C ASP A 76 -6.97 7.59 0.00
N GLU A 77 -7.81 6.59 0.27
CA GLU A 77 -8.68 5.96 -0.74
C GLU A 77 -9.86 6.87 -1.16
N ALA A 78 -10.30 7.78 -0.29
CA ALA A 78 -11.39 8.72 -0.56
C ALA A 78 -10.93 9.98 -1.32
N ASP A 79 -9.69 10.42 -1.11
CA ASP A 79 -9.06 11.58 -1.76
C ASP A 79 -9.23 11.62 -3.30
N PRO A 80 -8.96 10.53 -4.05
CA PRO A 80 -9.17 10.51 -5.50
C PRO A 80 -10.64 10.58 -5.92
N LEU A 81 -11.59 10.20 -5.05
CA LEU A 81 -13.03 10.28 -5.33
C LEU A 81 -13.53 11.72 -5.17
N GLU A 82 -12.98 12.48 -4.23
CA GLU A 82 -13.29 13.91 -4.07
C GLU A 82 -12.87 14.70 -5.32
N LEU A 83 -11.68 14.40 -5.87
CA LEU A 83 -11.22 15.00 -7.12
C LEU A 83 -12.14 14.69 -8.31
N LEU A 84 -12.73 13.49 -8.35
CA LEU A 84 -13.69 13.12 -9.40
C LEU A 84 -15.02 13.90 -9.26
N TYR A 85 -15.48 14.10 -8.03
CA TYR A 85 -16.70 14.86 -7.74
C TYR A 85 -16.53 16.36 -8.00
N LEU A 86 -15.35 16.92 -7.69
CA LEU A 86 -15.01 18.33 -7.96
C LEU A 86 -14.63 18.58 -9.42
N SER A 87 -14.26 17.56 -10.18
CA SER A 87 -14.11 17.67 -11.62
C SER A 87 -15.50 17.90 -12.23
N ASN A 88 -15.78 19.15 -12.58
CA ASN A 88 -17.02 19.56 -13.21
C ASN A 88 -17.29 18.65 -14.42
N ALA A 89 -18.29 17.76 -14.31
CA ALA A 89 -18.63 16.77 -15.32
C ALA A 89 -19.06 17.40 -16.66
N TYR A 90 -19.19 18.72 -16.73
CA TYR A 90 -19.46 19.48 -17.94
C TYR A 90 -18.64 20.78 -17.96
N ASP A 91 -17.40 20.72 -18.44
CA ASP A 91 -16.73 21.93 -18.93
C ASP A 91 -17.25 22.22 -20.36
N PRO A 92 -18.02 23.31 -20.58
CA PRO A 92 -18.46 23.72 -21.91
C PRO A 92 -17.28 24.01 -22.87
N GLY A 93 -16.08 24.25 -22.34
CA GLY A 93 -14.85 24.38 -23.12
C GLY A 93 -14.49 23.10 -23.88
N ILE A 94 -14.68 21.93 -23.27
CA ILE A 94 -14.39 20.64 -23.92
C ILE A 94 -15.40 20.34 -25.05
N ALA A 95 -16.65 20.78 -24.90
CA ALA A 95 -17.63 20.65 -25.97
C ALA A 95 -17.27 21.51 -27.20
N ARG A 96 -16.80 22.75 -26.97
CA ARG A 96 -16.30 23.64 -28.04
C ARG A 96 -15.04 23.09 -28.70
N LEU A 97 -14.11 22.53 -27.92
CA LEU A 97 -12.90 21.92 -28.45
C LEU A 97 -13.21 20.72 -29.36
N ARG A 98 -14.13 19.84 -28.95
CA ARG A 98 -14.60 18.73 -29.80
C ARG A 98 -15.30 19.20 -31.07
N GLN A 99 -16.04 20.31 -31.00
CA GLN A 99 -16.68 20.89 -32.17
C GLN A 99 -15.63 21.44 -33.15
N ALA A 100 -14.66 22.22 -32.67
CA ALA A 100 -13.58 22.76 -33.49
C ALA A 100 -12.77 21.66 -34.20
N ILE A 101 -12.45 20.56 -33.51
CA ILE A 101 -11.73 19.42 -34.10
C ILE A 101 -12.55 18.76 -35.23
N ARG A 102 -13.88 18.61 -35.05
CA ARG A 102 -14.75 18.08 -36.11
C ARG A 102 -14.81 19.01 -37.32
N ASP A 103 -14.92 20.31 -37.07
CA ASP A 103 -15.01 21.32 -38.13
C ASP A 103 -13.70 21.38 -38.94
N GLU A 104 -12.53 21.26 -38.29
CA GLU A 104 -11.22 21.12 -38.96
C GLU A 104 -11.12 19.82 -39.79
N GLN A 105 -11.60 18.70 -39.24
CA GLN A 105 -11.59 17.42 -39.95
C GLN A 105 -12.52 17.37 -41.16
N HIS A 106 -13.59 18.17 -41.17
CA HIS A 106 -14.52 18.27 -42.30
C HIS A 106 -14.16 19.39 -43.28
N GLY A 107 -13.46 20.44 -42.85
CA GLY A 107 -13.02 21.55 -43.70
C GLY A 107 -11.82 21.22 -44.61
N THR A 108 -11.05 20.17 -44.30
CA THR A 108 -9.80 19.84 -45.03
C THR A 108 -10.05 18.98 -46.30
N GLY A 109 -11.31 18.69 -46.64
CA GLY A 109 -11.66 17.82 -47.77
C GLY A 109 -11.90 18.51 -49.12
N ASP A 110 -11.98 19.85 -49.17
CA ASP A 110 -12.58 20.54 -50.34
C ASP A 110 -11.71 21.67 -50.92
N HIS A 111 -10.41 21.40 -51.09
CA HIS A 111 -9.50 22.27 -51.84
C HIS A 111 -9.02 21.56 -53.11
N THR A 112 -9.94 21.38 -54.06
CA THR A 112 -9.56 21.14 -55.45
C THR A 112 -8.99 22.44 -56.01
N THR A 113 -7.68 22.62 -55.89
CA THR A 113 -6.95 23.70 -56.56
C THR A 113 -6.96 23.45 -58.07
N THR A 114 -7.99 23.93 -58.77
CA THR A 114 -7.96 24.04 -60.23
C THR A 114 -7.01 25.18 -60.60
N ASN A 115 -5.86 24.83 -61.13
CA ASN A 115 -4.85 25.74 -61.66
C ASN A 115 -5.21 26.09 -63.12
N PRO A 116 -5.55 27.35 -63.48
CA PRO A 116 -5.64 27.72 -64.88
C PRO A 116 -4.24 28.06 -65.43
N THR A 117 -3.72 27.14 -66.25
CA THR A 117 -2.66 27.39 -67.22
C THR A 117 -3.13 28.42 -68.25
N GLY A 118 -2.35 29.49 -68.43
CA GLY A 118 -2.47 30.48 -69.50
C GLY A 118 -1.32 31.46 -69.35
N ASP A 119 -0.13 31.13 -69.82
CA ASP A 119 0.32 31.38 -71.21
C ASP A 119 0.12 32.85 -71.60
N GLN A 120 1.16 33.64 -71.36
CA GLN A 120 1.30 35.00 -71.88
C GLN A 120 2.72 35.17 -72.42
N THR A 121 2.84 35.11 -73.75
CA THR A 121 3.89 35.74 -74.58
C THR A 121 3.24 35.91 -75.97
N PRO A 122 3.47 36.99 -76.74
CA PRO A 122 4.60 37.93 -76.70
C PRO A 122 4.28 39.38 -76.30
#